data_AF-A0A067D514-F1
#
_entry.id   AF-A0A067D514-F1
#
_cell.length_a   1.000
_cell.length_b   1.000
_cell.length_c   1.000
_cell.angle_alpha   90.00
_cell.angle_beta   90.00
_cell.angle_gamma   90.00
#
_symmetry.space_group_name_H-M   'P 1'
#
loop_
_entity.id
_entity.type
_entity.pdbx_description
1 polymer ?
#
loop_
_entity_poly.entity_id
_entity_poly.type
_entity_poly.pdbx_seq_one_letter_code
_entity_poly.pdbx_strand_id
1 'polypeptide(L)'
;MTALESLDLSFNRLHGRIPEQLLGVTALASLNLSYNRLRGRIPRGNQFNTFDNDSYIGNIHLCGEPLTVTCSNDGQPKAPPSASTDHEEDETPSWFDWKMAKLGYASGVVIGLSIGYMVFSIGRPRWLVKMVERDQQKKVRRRRPRHRM
;
A
#
# COMPACT_ATOMS: atom_id res chain seq x y z
N MET A 1 -43.21 -0.35 13.69
CA MET A 1 -41.74 -0.28 13.58
C MET A 1 -41.41 -0.35 12.11
N THR A 2 -40.66 0.60 11.57
CA THR A 2 -40.21 0.60 10.18
C THR A 2 -39.36 -0.64 9.96
N ALA A 3 -39.91 -1.63 9.25
CA ALA A 3 -39.20 -2.84 8.88
C ALA A 3 -38.13 -2.45 7.86
N LEU A 4 -36.87 -2.58 8.24
CA LEU A 4 -35.76 -2.27 7.33
C LEU A 4 -35.47 -3.52 6.50
N GLU A 5 -35.77 -3.45 5.22
CA GLU A 5 -35.68 -4.57 4.28
C GLU A 5 -34.40 -4.56 3.46
N SER A 6 -33.82 -3.39 3.19
CA SER A 6 -32.60 -3.25 2.38
C SER A 6 -31.64 -2.24 3.01
N LEU A 7 -30.38 -2.64 3.12
CA LEU A 7 -29.29 -1.82 3.66
C LEU A 7 -28.07 -1.89 2.74
N ASP A 8 -27.83 -0.83 1.99
CA ASP A 8 -26.60 -0.67 1.22
C ASP A 8 -25.72 0.42 1.85
N LEU A 9 -24.54 0.01 2.32
CA LEU A 9 -23.50 0.87 2.86
C LEU A 9 -22.16 0.63 2.14
N SER A 10 -22.21 0.08 0.93
CA SER A 10 -21.02 -0.21 0.14
C SER A 10 -20.20 1.06 -0.19
N PHE A 11 -18.91 0.89 -0.47
CA PHE A 11 -18.00 1.97 -0.87
C PHE A 11 -17.91 3.14 0.11
N ASN A 12 -18.05 2.86 1.40
CA ASN A 12 -17.86 3.84 2.46
C ASN A 12 -16.51 3.65 3.16
N ARG A 13 -16.26 4.46 4.19
CA ARG A 13 -15.07 4.37 5.05
C ARG A 13 -15.42 3.86 6.45
N LEU A 14 -16.48 3.05 6.55
CA LEU A 14 -16.90 2.49 7.83
C LEU A 14 -15.81 1.57 8.37
N HIS A 15 -15.53 1.69 9.67
CA HIS A 15 -14.49 0.94 10.34
C HIS A 15 -15.02 0.35 11.64
N GLY A 16 -14.29 -0.62 12.20
CA GLY A 16 -14.72 -1.33 13.40
C GLY A 16 -15.45 -2.64 13.08
N ARG A 17 -16.13 -3.19 14.09
CA ARG A 17 -16.84 -4.47 13.98
C ARG A 17 -18.27 -4.23 13.53
N ILE A 18 -18.84 -5.20 12.81
CA ILE A 18 -20.28 -5.20 12.52
C ILE A 18 -21.01 -5.43 13.85
N PRO A 19 -21.95 -4.55 14.26
CA PRO A 19 -22.64 -4.68 15.54
C PRO A 19 -23.62 -5.86 15.53
N GLU A 20 -23.57 -6.69 16.58
CA GLU A 20 -24.48 -7.83 16.80
C GLU A 20 -25.95 -7.39 16.89
N GLN A 21 -26.20 -6.15 17.28
CA GLN A 21 -27.54 -5.55 17.33
C GLN A 21 -28.23 -5.58 15.96
N LEU A 22 -27.47 -5.62 14.86
CA LEU A 22 -28.01 -5.71 13.50
C LEU A 22 -28.70 -7.06 13.24
N LEU A 23 -28.39 -8.11 14.02
CA LEU A 23 -29.14 -9.37 14.01
C LEU A 23 -30.60 -9.19 14.47
N GLY A 24 -30.91 -8.15 15.25
CA GLY A 24 -32.28 -7.86 15.70
C GLY A 24 -33.20 -7.34 14.59
N VAL A 25 -32.66 -6.99 13.42
CA VAL A 25 -33.42 -6.48 12.28
C VAL A 25 -33.89 -7.65 11.42
N THR A 26 -34.95 -8.34 11.84
CA THR A 26 -35.41 -9.60 11.21
C THR A 26 -36.03 -9.46 9.82
N ALA A 27 -36.37 -8.24 9.38
CA ALA A 27 -36.96 -7.98 8.07
C ALA A 27 -35.92 -7.72 6.96
N LEU A 28 -34.63 -7.66 7.29
CA LEU A 28 -33.56 -7.36 6.33
C LEU A 28 -33.44 -8.49 5.29
N ALA A 29 -33.73 -8.17 4.04
CA ALA A 29 -33.68 -9.06 2.88
C ALA A 29 -32.44 -8.79 1.99
N SER A 30 -31.87 -7.59 2.04
CA SER A 30 -30.67 -7.22 1.29
C SER A 30 -29.68 -6.45 2.17
N LEU A 31 -28.41 -6.84 2.11
CA LEU A 31 -27.31 -6.18 2.83
C LEU A 31 -26.10 -6.08 1.91
N ASN A 32 -25.51 -4.88 1.81
CA ASN A 32 -24.23 -4.69 1.14
C ASN A 32 -23.31 -3.80 1.99
N LEU A 33 -22.24 -4.39 2.51
CA LEU A 33 -21.20 -3.74 3.32
C LEU A 33 -19.85 -3.73 2.60
N SER A 34 -19.82 -4.05 1.30
CA SER A 34 -18.60 -4.19 0.53
C SER A 34 -17.79 -2.91 0.46
N TYR A 35 -16.48 -3.05 0.23
CA TYR A 35 -15.54 -1.94 0.05
C TYR A 35 -15.58 -0.92 1.20
N ASN A 36 -15.50 -1.41 2.44
CA ASN A 36 -15.34 -0.62 3.65
C ASN A 36 -14.02 -1.00 4.37
N ARG A 37 -13.83 -0.54 5.60
CA ARG A 37 -12.70 -0.88 6.49
C ARG A 37 -13.17 -1.66 7.72
N LEU A 38 -14.20 -2.50 7.56
CA LEU A 38 -14.74 -3.31 8.64
C LEU A 38 -13.76 -4.43 9.02
N ARG A 39 -13.80 -4.85 10.28
CA ARG A 39 -12.87 -5.83 10.86
C ARG A 39 -13.56 -6.78 11.82
N GLY A 40 -12.96 -7.95 12.00
CA GLY A 40 -13.41 -8.98 12.93
C GLY A 40 -14.40 -9.97 12.31
N ARG A 41 -15.03 -10.78 13.17
CA ARG A 41 -15.97 -11.81 12.75
C ARG A 41 -17.29 -11.22 12.26
N ILE A 42 -17.82 -11.76 11.16
CA ILE A 42 -19.18 -11.48 10.70
C ILE A 42 -20.18 -12.07 11.71
N PRO A 43 -21.14 -11.27 12.23
CA PRO A 43 -22.22 -11.76 13.07
C PRO A 43 -22.96 -12.91 12.40
N ARG A 44 -23.24 -13.97 13.17
CA ARG A 44 -23.98 -15.14 12.68
C ARG A 44 -25.36 -15.19 13.31
N GLY A 45 -26.37 -15.48 12.49
CA GLY A 45 -27.75 -15.62 12.93
C GLY A 45 -28.74 -14.98 11.97
N ASN A 46 -30.00 -15.41 12.06
CA ASN A 46 -31.11 -14.91 11.25
C ASN A 46 -30.74 -14.84 9.75
N GLN A 47 -30.95 -13.68 9.11
CA GLN A 47 -30.61 -13.45 7.71
C GLN A 47 -29.10 -13.23 7.43
N PHE A 48 -28.26 -13.02 8.45
CA PHE A 48 -26.82 -12.82 8.19
C PHE A 48 -26.16 -14.06 7.59
N ASN A 49 -26.73 -15.24 7.86
CA ASN A 49 -26.29 -16.50 7.29
C ASN A 49 -26.73 -16.68 5.81
N THR A 50 -27.63 -15.83 5.30
CA THR A 50 -28.16 -15.93 3.92
C THR A 50 -27.49 -14.96 2.96
N PHE A 51 -26.73 -13.98 3.44
CA PHE A 51 -26.04 -13.03 2.58
C PHE A 51 -24.78 -13.63 1.97
N ASP A 52 -24.55 -13.33 0.69
CA ASP A 52 -23.40 -13.84 -0.06
C ASP A 52 -22.09 -13.11 0.30
N ASN A 53 -20.97 -13.73 -0.06
CA ASN A 53 -19.61 -13.17 0.06
C ASN A 53 -19.49 -11.76 -0.54
N ASP A 54 -20.17 -11.50 -1.66
CA ASP A 54 -20.16 -10.21 -2.35
C ASP A 54 -20.63 -9.05 -1.45
N SER A 55 -21.49 -9.33 -0.47
CA SER A 55 -21.96 -8.35 0.51
C SER A 55 -20.83 -7.84 1.42
N TYR A 56 -19.71 -8.56 1.50
CA TYR A 56 -18.63 -8.33 2.45
C TYR A 56 -17.27 -8.09 1.79
N ILE A 57 -17.16 -8.28 0.47
CA ILE A 57 -15.92 -8.16 -0.29
C ILE A 57 -15.25 -6.79 -0.10
N GLY A 58 -13.92 -6.74 -0.15
CA GLY A 58 -13.17 -5.49 0.00
C GLY A 58 -12.94 -5.03 1.45
N ASN A 59 -13.40 -5.79 2.46
CA ASN A 59 -13.07 -5.57 3.87
C ASN A 59 -11.93 -6.52 4.32
N ILE A 60 -10.68 -6.04 4.29
CA ILE A 60 -9.48 -6.87 4.45
C ILE A 60 -9.32 -7.59 5.80
N HIS A 61 -9.91 -7.08 6.87
CA HIS A 61 -9.81 -7.66 8.23
C HIS A 61 -11.08 -8.39 8.66
N LEU A 62 -12.03 -8.58 7.75
CA LEU A 62 -13.25 -9.30 8.03
C LEU A 62 -13.02 -10.80 7.85
N CYS A 63 -13.64 -11.62 8.71
CA CYS A 63 -13.52 -13.07 8.65
C CYS A 63 -14.82 -13.77 9.07
N GLY A 64 -14.93 -15.06 8.78
CA GLY A 64 -16.13 -15.87 9.04
C GLY A 64 -16.98 -16.05 7.79
N GLU A 65 -17.84 -17.07 7.80
CA GLU A 65 -18.76 -17.32 6.68
C GLU A 65 -19.65 -16.09 6.43
N PRO A 66 -19.93 -15.75 5.17
CA PRO A 66 -19.67 -16.51 3.93
C PRO A 66 -18.24 -16.38 3.36
N LEU A 67 -17.32 -15.66 4.01
CA LEU A 67 -15.94 -15.50 3.52
C LEU A 67 -15.14 -16.80 3.68
N THR A 68 -14.15 -16.99 2.78
CA THR A 68 -13.17 -18.09 2.89
C THR A 68 -12.17 -17.88 4.03
N VAL A 69 -12.03 -16.65 4.52
CA VAL A 69 -11.14 -16.28 5.62
C VAL A 69 -11.75 -16.76 6.94
N THR A 70 -11.10 -17.69 7.60
CA THR A 70 -11.53 -18.20 8.92
C THR A 70 -11.08 -17.28 10.05
N CYS A 71 -11.89 -17.16 11.11
CA CYS A 71 -11.51 -16.42 12.30
C CYS A 71 -10.90 -17.34 13.37
N SER A 72 -9.87 -16.87 14.07
CA SER A 72 -9.39 -17.42 15.35
C SER A 72 -10.43 -17.26 16.47
N ASN A 73 -10.20 -17.91 17.61
CA ASN A 73 -11.09 -17.84 18.78
C ASN A 73 -11.27 -16.40 19.30
N ASP A 74 -10.28 -15.53 19.12
CA ASP A 74 -10.34 -14.11 19.49
C ASP A 74 -11.09 -13.24 18.46
N GLY A 75 -11.71 -13.85 17.44
CA GLY A 75 -12.47 -13.15 16.40
C GLY A 75 -11.60 -12.41 15.38
N GLN A 76 -10.28 -12.66 15.38
CA GLN A 76 -9.32 -12.10 14.43
C GLN A 76 -9.13 -13.05 13.24
N PRO A 77 -8.84 -12.56 12.01
CA PRO A 77 -8.52 -13.42 10.87
C PRO A 77 -7.36 -14.36 11.19
N LYS A 78 -7.52 -15.65 10.87
CA LYS A 78 -6.45 -16.64 10.99
C LYS A 78 -5.43 -16.37 9.88
N ALA A 79 -4.16 -16.26 10.25
CA ALA A 79 -3.05 -16.00 9.33
C ALA A 79 -3.06 -16.95 8.11
N PRO A 80 -2.56 -16.52 6.94
CA PRO A 80 -2.68 -17.26 5.68
C PRO A 80 -1.90 -18.59 5.69
N PRO A 81 -2.27 -19.58 4.87
CA PRO A 81 -1.35 -20.64 4.49
C PRO A 81 -0.21 -20.00 3.68
N SER A 82 1.03 -20.19 4.14
CA SER A 82 2.31 -19.69 3.60
C SER A 82 2.58 -18.17 3.72
N ALA A 83 3.13 -17.77 4.86
CA ALA A 83 4.50 -17.21 4.97
C ALA A 83 4.75 -16.75 6.41
N SER A 84 5.14 -17.67 7.28
CA SER A 84 5.79 -17.31 8.55
C SER A 84 7.27 -17.06 8.28
N THR A 85 7.72 -15.82 8.39
CA THR A 85 8.96 -15.55 9.10
C THR A 85 8.82 -14.19 9.80
N ASP A 86 8.63 -14.32 11.10
CA ASP A 86 8.85 -13.39 12.21
C ASP A 86 7.95 -12.16 12.39
N HIS A 87 7.43 -12.11 13.62
CA HIS A 87 6.58 -11.10 14.23
C HIS A 87 7.09 -9.67 14.05
N GLU A 88 6.21 -8.77 13.65
CA GLU A 88 5.81 -7.59 14.43
C GLU A 88 4.61 -6.91 13.73
N GLU A 89 3.69 -6.43 14.55
CA GLU A 89 2.42 -5.81 14.17
C GLU A 89 2.66 -4.58 13.28
N ASP A 90 2.05 -4.52 12.09
CA ASP A 90 1.69 -3.25 11.44
C ASP A 90 0.71 -3.49 10.28
N GLU A 91 -0.56 -3.19 10.55
CA GLU A 91 -1.58 -2.93 9.54
C GLU A 91 -1.39 -1.50 9.01
N THR A 92 -0.79 -1.32 7.83
CA THR A 92 -1.33 -0.43 6.77
C THR A 92 -0.42 -0.45 5.53
N PRO A 93 -1.01 -0.50 4.31
CA PRO A 93 -0.30 -0.30 3.06
C PRO A 93 0.00 1.20 2.92
N SER A 94 1.15 1.64 3.42
CA SER A 94 1.65 2.99 3.24
C SER A 94 2.81 2.97 2.22
N TRP A 95 2.49 3.36 1.00
CA TRP A 95 3.39 3.47 -0.16
C TRP A 95 4.65 4.34 0.06
N PHE A 96 4.83 4.97 1.23
CA PHE A 96 6.10 5.57 1.63
C PHE A 96 6.51 5.14 3.04
N ASP A 97 7.07 3.94 3.12
CA ASP A 97 7.84 3.54 4.29
C ASP A 97 9.10 4.39 4.39
N TRP A 98 9.24 5.11 5.51
CA TRP A 98 10.51 5.74 5.91
C TRP A 98 11.67 4.74 6.02
N LYS A 99 11.39 3.43 6.07
CA LYS A 99 12.39 2.35 5.92
C LYS A 99 13.19 2.50 4.62
N MET A 100 12.56 2.89 3.51
CA MET A 100 13.26 3.15 2.25
C MET A 100 14.04 4.46 2.28
N ALA A 101 13.55 5.47 3.02
CA ALA A 101 14.29 6.70 3.24
C ALA A 101 15.60 6.44 3.99
N LYS A 102 15.60 5.60 5.04
CA LYS A 102 16.82 5.20 5.77
C LYS A 102 17.86 4.53 4.87
N LEU A 103 17.41 3.64 3.99
CA LEU A 103 18.29 2.91 3.07
C LEU A 103 18.95 3.86 2.05
N GLY A 104 18.21 4.90 1.63
CA GLY A 104 18.71 5.98 0.78
C GLY A 104 19.73 6.90 1.47
N TYR A 105 19.51 7.26 2.74
CA TYR A 105 20.43 8.16 3.47
C TYR A 105 21.83 7.56 3.61
N ALA A 106 21.95 6.27 3.92
CA ALA A 106 23.24 5.61 4.10
C ALA A 106 24.07 5.59 2.81
N SER A 107 23.45 5.28 1.67
CA SER A 107 24.14 5.22 0.37
C SER A 107 24.51 6.62 -0.17
N GLY A 108 23.62 7.60 -0.01
CA GLY A 108 23.83 8.96 -0.49
C GLY A 108 24.97 9.69 0.22
N VAL A 109 25.11 9.51 1.54
CA VAL A 109 26.19 10.15 2.33
C VAL A 109 27.56 9.61 1.94
N VAL A 110 27.71 8.30 1.75
CA VAL A 110 29.01 7.69 1.38
C VAL A 110 29.45 8.16 -0.01
N ILE A 111 28.55 8.17 -0.99
CA ILE A 111 28.85 8.63 -2.35
C ILE A 111 29.17 10.13 -2.34
N GLY A 112 28.38 10.93 -1.62
CA GLY A 112 28.57 12.37 -1.50
C GLY A 112 29.91 12.74 -0.85
N LEU A 113 30.27 12.09 0.26
CA LEU A 113 31.56 12.27 0.92
C LEU A 113 32.73 11.81 0.04
N SER A 114 32.58 10.70 -0.70
CA SER A 114 33.63 10.19 -1.59
C SER A 114 33.92 11.16 -2.74
N ILE A 115 32.88 11.67 -3.39
CA ILE A 115 33.02 12.64 -4.49
C ILE A 115 33.54 13.97 -3.96
N GLY A 116 32.98 14.47 -2.85
CA GLY A 116 33.42 15.69 -2.20
C GLY A 116 34.89 15.63 -1.80
N TYR A 117 35.32 14.54 -1.18
CA TYR A 117 36.70 14.30 -0.78
C TYR A 117 37.65 14.22 -1.99
N MET A 118 37.27 13.52 -3.06
CA MET A 118 38.05 13.51 -4.31
C MET A 118 38.22 14.90 -4.90
N VAL A 119 37.15 15.70 -4.95
CA VAL A 119 37.18 17.06 -5.52
C VAL A 119 38.04 17.99 -4.65
N PHE A 120 37.89 17.91 -3.33
CA PHE A 120 38.63 18.74 -2.37
C PHE A 120 40.12 18.37 -2.34
N SER A 121 40.45 17.08 -2.33
CA SER A 121 41.85 16.60 -2.24
C SER A 121 42.62 16.78 -3.54
N ILE A 122 41.96 16.76 -4.70
CA ILE A 122 42.60 16.88 -6.01
C ILE A 122 42.58 18.34 -6.51
N GLY A 123 41.83 19.23 -5.86
CA GLY A 123 41.72 20.68 -6.14
C GLY A 123 41.04 21.03 -7.47
N ARG A 124 41.38 20.33 -8.56
CA ARG A 124 40.74 20.42 -9.89
C ARG A 124 40.63 19.02 -10.52
N PRO A 125 39.45 18.37 -10.48
CA PRO A 125 39.27 17.04 -11.05
C PRO A 125 39.51 17.05 -12.56
N ARG A 126 40.70 16.57 -12.97
CA ARG A 126 41.16 16.58 -14.37
C ARG A 126 40.19 15.86 -15.32
N TRP A 127 39.43 14.87 -14.83
CA TRP A 127 38.42 14.15 -15.63
C TRP A 127 37.19 15.01 -15.97
N LEU A 128 36.70 15.82 -15.03
CA LEU A 128 35.59 16.74 -15.25
C LEU A 128 35.98 17.86 -16.21
N VAL A 129 37.18 18.44 -16.04
CA VAL A 129 37.71 19.45 -16.97
C VAL A 129 37.80 18.87 -18.39
N LYS A 130 38.38 17.67 -18.54
CA LYS A 130 38.48 16.98 -19.84
C LYS A 130 37.10 16.67 -20.45
N MET A 131 36.08 16.39 -19.63
CA MET A 131 34.73 16.10 -20.11
C MET A 131 34.04 17.35 -20.65
N VAL A 132 34.12 18.46 -19.90
CA VAL A 132 33.61 19.76 -20.33
C VAL A 132 34.33 20.22 -21.61
N GLU A 133 35.65 20.05 -21.68
CA GLU A 133 36.44 20.39 -22.86
C GLU A 133 36.05 19.54 -24.09
N ARG A 134 35.82 18.23 -23.91
CA ARG A 134 35.32 17.35 -24.97
C ARG A 134 33.91 17.74 -25.44
N ASP A 135 33.03 18.15 -24.54
CA ASP A 135 31.68 18.61 -24.90
C ASP A 135 31.73 19.94 -25.67
N GLN A 136 32.61 20.87 -25.27
CA GLN A 136 32.89 22.11 -26.00
C GLN A 136 33.45 21.82 -27.40
N GLN A 137 34.42 20.90 -27.53
CA GLN A 137 34.96 20.50 -28.84
C GLN A 137 33.88 19.90 -29.75
N LYS A 138 32.98 19.07 -29.20
CA LYS A 138 31.82 18.53 -29.94
C LYS A 138 30.87 19.64 -30.38
N LYS A 139 30.58 20.63 -29.51
CA LYS A 139 29.75 21.79 -29.85
C LYS A 139 30.40 22.68 -30.92
N VAL A 140 31.70 22.93 -30.85
CA VAL A 140 32.45 23.69 -31.86
C VAL A 140 32.47 22.95 -33.21
N ARG A 141 32.70 21.63 -33.22
CA ARG A 141 32.61 20.81 -34.44
C ARG A 141 31.22 20.85 -35.08
N ARG A 142 30.15 20.87 -34.29
CA ARG A 142 28.77 20.97 -34.79
C ARG A 142 28.42 22.35 -35.36
N ARG A 143 29.12 23.40 -34.95
CA ARG A 143 28.90 24.79 -35.41
C ARG A 143 29.72 25.20 -36.63
N ARG A 144 30.70 24.40 -37.07
CA ARG A 144 31.45 24.69 -38.31
C ARG A 144 30.60 24.30 -39.53
N PRO A 145 30.19 25.24 -40.41
CA PRO A 145 29.53 24.90 -41.65
C PRO A 145 30.51 24.12 -42.54
N ARG A 146 30.05 23.03 -43.16
CA ARG A 146 30.80 22.36 -44.22
C ARG A 146 30.85 23.28 -45.43
N HIS A 147 31.93 24.04 -45.60
CA HIS A 147 32.32 24.50 -46.92
C HIS A 147 32.83 23.29 -47.69
N ARG A 148 31.96 22.74 -48.56
CA ARG A 148 32.37 21.84 -49.64
C ARG A 148 32.95 22.70 -50.75
N MET A 149 34.19 22.44 -51.13
CA MET A 149 34.75 22.69 -52.46
C MET A 149 34.87 21.33 -53.14
#